data_AF-A0A9P6LJ29-F1
#
_entry.id   AF-A0A9P6LJ29-F1
#
_cell.length_a   1.000
_cell.length_b   1.000
_cell.length_c   1.000
_cell.angle_alpha   90.00
_cell.angle_beta   90.00
_cell.angle_gamma   90.00
#
_symmetry.space_group_name_H-M   'P 1'
#
loop_
_entity.id
_entity.type
_entity.pdbx_description
1 polymer ?
#
loop_
_entity_poly.entity_id
_entity_poly.type
_entity_poly.pdbx_seq_one_letter_code
_entity_poly.pdbx_strand_id
1 'polypeptide(L)'
;MNLPSTPSNMTLFTESPQVTPNPTWIWTVDDLELQHHFMTSDELCPGDPILWRVKVPKLAFGNHCVLHLLLAVSALHMARNKPDEASRYKAIADGHYGVGLRQVMDILPNLNRENCGALYIATTLVCSYSFASGPSPGHLLIISDGTEVAWVELLRGVKMVVETMGFEAIFAGALAPMPTEQPPKELPPSEMTERVVLWEPALQRIADLVAVSNDPDTGIYEKMLTDLTSCFQQTCGTAKEPRHAIDGKMEIIIGCVYRTEDEFVQCLKDKKPFALLILAHLVVLIKKLEWLWYMTGWASHILHGVALILGPDFSEYLRWPREEIERLNEERIHKKQSDSSNN
;
A
#
# COMPACT_ATOMS: atom_id res chain seq x y z
N MET A 1 -68.05 29.91 -52.19
CA MET A 1 -67.09 30.80 -51.49
C MET A 1 -67.21 30.55 -50.00
N ASN A 2 -66.07 30.46 -49.32
CA ASN A 2 -65.82 30.22 -47.88
C ASN A 2 -65.12 28.87 -47.62
N LEU A 3 -63.79 28.91 -47.79
CA LEU A 3 -62.84 27.94 -47.24
C LEU A 3 -62.66 28.19 -45.73
N PRO A 4 -62.46 27.15 -44.90
CA PRO A 4 -62.10 27.31 -43.50
C PRO A 4 -60.60 27.51 -43.31
N SER A 5 -60.26 28.37 -42.36
CA SER A 5 -58.92 28.75 -41.91
C SER A 5 -58.16 27.57 -41.28
N THR A 6 -56.92 27.35 -41.71
CA THR A 6 -55.94 26.46 -41.08
C THR A 6 -55.44 27.03 -39.74
N PRO A 7 -55.23 26.20 -38.69
CA PRO A 7 -54.61 26.66 -37.46
C PRO A 7 -53.07 26.69 -37.58
N SER A 8 -52.48 27.71 -36.96
CA SER A 8 -51.06 28.02 -36.91
C SER A 8 -50.22 26.91 -36.27
N ASN A 9 -49.10 26.56 -36.93
CA ASN A 9 -48.05 25.70 -36.39
C ASN A 9 -47.49 26.27 -35.08
N MET A 10 -47.70 25.55 -33.98
CA MET A 10 -47.05 25.78 -32.71
C MET A 10 -45.69 25.05 -32.75
N THR A 11 -44.62 25.80 -32.99
CA THR A 11 -43.25 25.30 -32.96
C THR A 11 -42.88 24.95 -31.52
N LEU A 12 -42.86 23.67 -31.19
CA LEU A 12 -42.30 23.15 -29.95
C LEU A 12 -40.78 23.41 -29.96
N PHE A 13 -40.32 24.36 -29.15
CA PHE A 13 -38.92 24.47 -28.79
C PHE A 13 -38.56 23.27 -27.91
N THR A 14 -37.91 22.27 -28.49
CA THR A 14 -37.19 21.23 -27.74
C THR A 14 -35.99 21.89 -27.07
N GLU A 15 -36.10 22.20 -25.79
CA GLU A 15 -34.95 22.52 -24.95
C GLU A 15 -33.97 21.34 -25.02
N SER A 16 -32.76 21.61 -25.53
CA SER A 16 -31.67 20.66 -25.45
C SER A 16 -31.33 20.43 -23.98
N PRO A 17 -31.06 19.19 -23.54
CA PRO A 17 -30.70 18.93 -22.15
C PRO A 17 -29.46 19.75 -21.80
N GLN A 18 -29.60 20.64 -20.83
CA GLN A 18 -28.51 21.38 -20.22
C GLN A 18 -27.52 20.36 -19.66
N VAL A 19 -26.39 20.18 -20.35
CA VAL A 19 -25.23 19.46 -19.80
C VAL A 19 -24.73 20.31 -18.65
N THR A 20 -25.08 19.94 -17.42
CA THR A 20 -24.42 20.51 -16.24
C THR A 20 -22.93 20.26 -16.40
N PRO A 21 -22.06 21.29 -16.44
CA PRO A 21 -20.63 21.07 -16.42
C PRO A 21 -20.32 20.22 -15.18
N ASN A 22 -19.55 19.14 -15.34
CA ASN A 22 -18.98 18.45 -14.19
C ASN A 22 -18.35 19.53 -13.29
N PRO A 23 -18.60 19.51 -11.97
CA PRO A 23 -18.10 20.55 -11.08
C PRO A 23 -16.58 20.68 -11.27
N THR A 24 -16.15 21.82 -11.79
CA THR A 24 -14.74 22.16 -11.92
C THR A 24 -14.17 22.27 -10.52
N TRP A 25 -13.25 21.37 -10.16
CA TRP A 25 -12.55 21.47 -8.88
C TRP A 25 -11.79 22.80 -8.81
N ILE A 26 -12.00 23.56 -7.72
CA ILE A 26 -11.30 24.80 -7.48
C ILE A 26 -10.06 24.48 -6.67
N TRP A 27 -8.89 24.58 -7.30
CA TRP A 27 -7.60 24.40 -6.63
C TRP A 27 -7.33 25.57 -5.68
N THR A 28 -6.97 25.25 -4.46
CA THR A 28 -6.78 26.20 -3.35
C THR A 28 -5.31 26.47 -3.07
N VAL A 29 -5.03 27.44 -2.19
CA VAL A 29 -3.65 27.66 -1.69
C VAL A 29 -3.16 26.46 -0.88
N ASP A 30 -4.04 25.79 -0.13
CA ASP A 30 -3.70 24.54 0.56
C ASP A 30 -3.22 23.48 -0.44
N ASP A 31 -3.88 23.35 -1.61
CA ASP A 31 -3.48 22.39 -2.64
C ASP A 31 -2.07 22.69 -3.19
N LEU A 32 -1.73 23.96 -3.35
CA LEU A 32 -0.40 24.39 -3.78
C LEU A 32 0.67 24.12 -2.70
N GLU A 33 0.36 24.36 -1.43
CA GLU A 33 1.26 24.03 -0.30
C GLU A 33 1.50 22.52 -0.23
N LEU A 34 0.44 21.73 -0.36
CA LEU A 34 0.51 20.27 -0.34
C LEU A 34 1.29 19.70 -1.53
N GLN A 35 1.10 20.26 -2.73
CA GLN A 35 1.88 19.86 -3.90
C GLN A 35 3.36 20.20 -3.72
N HIS A 36 3.67 21.40 -3.23
CA HIS A 36 5.03 21.82 -2.92
C HIS A 36 5.67 20.86 -1.89
N HIS A 37 4.99 20.60 -0.78
CA HIS A 37 5.44 19.70 0.27
C HIS A 37 5.74 18.29 -0.24
N PHE A 38 4.90 17.76 -1.13
CA PHE A 38 5.13 16.46 -1.76
C PHE A 38 6.44 16.42 -2.57
N MET A 39 6.71 17.48 -3.34
CA MET A 39 7.90 17.56 -4.20
C MET A 39 9.19 17.82 -3.42
N THR A 40 9.12 18.38 -2.20
CA THR A 40 10.30 18.75 -1.41
C THR A 40 10.61 17.81 -0.25
N SER A 41 9.63 17.06 0.27
CA SER A 41 9.83 16.14 1.39
C SER A 41 10.56 14.86 0.94
N ASP A 42 11.60 14.44 1.68
CA ASP A 42 12.29 13.16 1.44
C ASP A 42 11.40 11.97 1.84
N GLU A 43 10.64 12.09 2.93
CA GLU A 43 9.78 11.00 3.44
C GLU A 43 8.61 10.66 2.52
N LEU A 44 8.13 11.62 1.70
CA LEU A 44 7.05 11.41 0.74
C LEU A 44 7.51 10.80 -0.59
N CYS A 45 8.82 10.80 -0.86
CA CYS A 45 9.40 10.32 -2.11
C CYS A 45 10.41 9.17 -1.86
N PRO A 46 10.03 8.09 -1.17
CA PRO A 46 10.93 6.97 -0.91
C PRO A 46 11.27 6.22 -2.21
N GLY A 47 12.51 5.74 -2.33
CA GLY A 47 12.98 5.04 -3.53
C GLY A 47 13.56 6.00 -4.57
N ASP A 48 13.03 6.01 -5.80
CA ASP A 48 13.48 6.89 -6.89
C ASP A 48 12.90 8.32 -6.71
N PRO A 49 13.72 9.31 -6.29
CA PRO A 49 13.22 10.65 -6.05
C PRO A 49 12.84 11.36 -7.36
N ILE A 50 13.42 10.98 -8.51
CA ILE A 50 13.09 11.57 -9.80
C ILE A 50 11.68 11.15 -10.21
N LEU A 51 11.34 9.88 -10.01
CA LEU A 51 9.99 9.36 -10.24
C LEU A 51 8.96 10.16 -9.45
N TRP A 52 9.13 10.23 -8.13
CA TRP A 52 8.13 10.83 -7.25
C TRP A 52 8.12 12.36 -7.27
N ARG A 53 9.27 13.05 -7.34
CA ARG A 53 9.31 14.53 -7.28
C ARG A 53 9.06 15.22 -8.62
N VAL A 54 9.32 14.53 -9.73
CA VAL A 54 9.30 15.14 -11.06
C VAL A 54 8.26 14.49 -11.95
N LYS A 55 8.36 13.17 -12.15
CA LYS A 55 7.55 12.46 -13.14
C LYS A 55 6.09 12.33 -12.71
N VAL A 56 5.84 11.93 -11.45
CA VAL A 56 4.48 11.77 -10.91
C VAL A 56 3.71 13.11 -10.89
N PRO A 57 4.25 14.24 -10.39
CA PRO A 57 3.57 15.54 -10.50
C PRO A 57 3.28 15.96 -11.94
N LYS A 58 4.20 15.70 -12.87
CA LYS A 58 3.98 15.97 -14.30
C LYS A 58 2.84 15.12 -14.87
N LEU A 59 2.77 13.83 -14.52
CA LEU A 59 1.68 12.93 -14.89
C LEU A 59 0.33 13.41 -14.31
N ALA A 60 0.35 13.92 -13.08
CA ALA A 60 -0.83 14.37 -12.34
C ALA A 60 -1.58 15.53 -13.01
N PHE A 61 -0.87 16.42 -13.73
CA PHE A 61 -1.51 17.51 -14.49
C PHE A 61 -2.40 17.00 -15.63
N GLY A 62 -2.10 15.83 -16.20
CA GLY A 62 -2.95 15.17 -17.20
C GLY A 62 -3.95 14.18 -16.59
N ASN A 63 -3.83 13.87 -15.30
CA ASN A 63 -4.58 12.83 -14.62
C ASN A 63 -4.98 13.31 -13.23
N HIS A 64 -6.13 14.00 -13.13
CA HIS A 64 -6.56 14.62 -11.88
C HIS A 64 -6.71 13.63 -10.71
N CYS A 65 -7.00 12.35 -11.00
CA CYS A 65 -7.08 11.32 -9.97
C CYS A 65 -5.75 11.17 -9.21
N VAL A 66 -4.63 11.17 -9.95
CA VAL A 66 -3.28 11.13 -9.39
C VAL A 66 -3.00 12.40 -8.59
N LEU A 67 -3.41 13.57 -9.08
CA LEU A 67 -3.22 14.83 -8.37
C LEU A 67 -3.95 14.82 -7.03
N HIS A 68 -5.22 14.45 -7.00
CA HIS A 68 -5.97 14.32 -5.76
C HIS A 68 -5.30 13.36 -4.78
N LEU A 69 -4.95 12.15 -5.22
CA LEU A 69 -4.35 11.15 -4.33
C LEU A 69 -2.97 11.56 -3.80
N LEU A 70 -2.17 12.26 -4.62
CA LEU A 70 -0.90 12.83 -4.21
C LEU A 70 -1.10 13.87 -3.09
N LEU A 71 -2.06 14.78 -3.27
CA LEU A 71 -2.39 15.79 -2.28
C LEU A 71 -2.94 15.17 -0.99
N ALA A 72 -3.72 14.08 -1.09
CA ALA A 72 -4.24 13.36 0.05
C ALA A 72 -3.12 12.75 0.91
N VAL A 73 -2.16 12.06 0.29
CA VAL A 73 -0.98 11.51 0.98
C VAL A 73 -0.13 12.62 1.59
N SER A 74 0.08 13.72 0.84
CA SER A 74 0.81 14.90 1.33
C SER A 74 0.14 15.51 2.56
N ALA A 75 -1.19 15.60 2.57
CA ALA A 75 -1.96 16.14 3.68
C ALA A 75 -1.88 15.24 4.92
N LEU A 76 -1.94 13.92 4.78
CA LEU A 76 -1.72 13.02 5.93
C LEU A 76 -0.31 13.16 6.52
N HIS A 77 0.70 13.35 5.67
CA HIS A 77 2.05 13.62 6.15
C HIS A 77 2.14 14.96 6.88
N MET A 78 1.46 16.00 6.39
CA MET A 78 1.37 17.29 7.09
C MET A 78 0.63 17.17 8.42
N ALA A 79 -0.44 16.38 8.48
CA ALA A 79 -1.16 16.10 9.72
C ALA A 79 -0.26 15.46 10.79
N ARG A 80 0.66 14.59 10.38
CA ARG A 80 1.69 14.01 11.26
C ARG A 80 2.70 15.04 11.73
N ASN A 81 3.16 15.93 10.84
CA ASN A 81 4.20 16.92 11.15
C ASN A 81 3.69 18.14 11.91
N LYS A 82 2.39 18.45 11.81
CA LYS A 82 1.73 19.58 12.48
C LYS A 82 0.56 19.05 13.33
N PRO A 83 0.82 18.46 14.52
CA PRO A 83 -0.23 17.84 15.34
C PRO A 83 -1.37 18.79 15.71
N ASP A 84 -1.07 20.07 15.92
CA ASP A 84 -2.07 21.10 16.24
C ASP A 84 -3.09 21.34 15.12
N GLU A 85 -2.70 21.07 13.87
CA GLU A 85 -3.54 21.20 12.67
C GLU A 85 -3.99 19.83 12.12
N ALA A 86 -3.70 18.73 12.82
CA ALA A 86 -3.88 17.39 12.27
C ALA A 86 -5.31 17.11 11.78
N SER A 87 -6.33 17.55 12.53
CA SER A 87 -7.73 17.40 12.14
C SER A 87 -8.07 18.13 10.83
N ARG A 88 -7.47 19.31 10.61
CA ARG A 88 -7.66 20.10 9.38
C ARG A 88 -7.08 19.36 8.20
N TYR A 89 -5.81 18.96 8.28
CA TYR A 89 -5.15 18.25 7.18
C TYR A 89 -5.76 16.88 6.91
N LYS A 90 -6.24 16.15 7.93
CA LYS A 90 -6.99 14.89 7.73
C LYS A 90 -8.27 15.11 6.93
N ALA A 91 -9.04 16.16 7.24
CA ALA A 91 -10.25 16.47 6.49
C ALA A 91 -9.95 16.83 5.02
N ILE A 92 -8.87 17.58 4.76
CA ILE A 92 -8.39 17.85 3.39
C ILE A 92 -8.01 16.53 2.71
N ALA A 93 -7.27 15.68 3.41
CA ALA A 93 -6.83 14.39 2.90
C ALA A 93 -8.00 13.49 2.50
N ASP A 94 -9.01 13.36 3.36
CA ASP A 94 -10.24 12.59 3.10
C ASP A 94 -11.00 13.14 1.89
N GLY A 95 -11.09 14.47 1.77
CA GLY A 95 -11.74 15.14 0.64
C GLY A 95 -11.07 14.82 -0.70
N HIS A 96 -9.74 14.96 -0.77
CA HIS A 96 -9.01 14.60 -1.98
C HIS A 96 -9.04 13.10 -2.26
N TYR A 97 -8.85 12.26 -1.24
CA TYR A 97 -8.88 10.81 -1.38
C TYR A 97 -10.21 10.33 -1.98
N GLY A 98 -11.34 10.82 -1.46
CA GLY A 98 -12.67 10.45 -1.95
C GLY A 98 -12.90 10.81 -3.42
N VAL A 99 -12.39 11.96 -3.88
CA VAL A 99 -12.47 12.35 -5.30
C VAL A 99 -11.53 11.53 -6.17
N GLY A 100 -10.27 11.39 -5.74
CA GLY A 100 -9.25 10.66 -6.47
C GLY A 100 -9.61 9.19 -6.65
N LEU A 101 -10.06 8.52 -5.58
CA LEU A 101 -10.50 7.13 -5.63
C LEU A 101 -11.68 6.93 -6.57
N ARG A 102 -12.69 7.82 -6.53
CA ARG A 102 -13.83 7.74 -7.45
C ARG A 102 -13.39 7.80 -8.91
N GLN A 103 -12.52 8.76 -9.24
CA GLN A 103 -11.98 8.91 -10.59
C GLN A 103 -11.14 7.70 -11.02
N VAL A 104 -10.39 7.06 -10.11
CA VAL A 104 -9.70 5.79 -10.40
C VAL A 104 -10.70 4.70 -10.78
N MET A 105 -11.78 4.56 -10.01
CA MET A 105 -12.82 3.55 -10.26
C MET A 105 -13.58 3.80 -11.57
N ASP A 106 -13.70 5.05 -12.02
CA ASP A 106 -14.31 5.40 -13.31
C ASP A 106 -13.40 5.04 -14.51
N ILE A 107 -12.08 5.14 -14.35
CA ILE A 107 -11.09 4.90 -15.41
C ILE A 107 -10.75 3.41 -15.52
N LEU A 108 -10.75 2.68 -14.40
CA LEU A 108 -10.32 1.29 -14.29
C LEU A 108 -10.96 0.33 -15.33
N PRO A 109 -12.28 0.40 -15.63
CA PRO A 109 -12.90 -0.49 -16.62
C PRO A 109 -12.38 -0.30 -18.05
N ASN A 110 -11.80 0.86 -18.37
CA ASN A 110 -11.30 1.22 -19.70
C ASN A 110 -9.76 1.24 -19.74
N LEU A 111 -9.13 0.31 -19.01
CA LEU A 111 -7.68 0.16 -18.95
C LEU A 111 -7.06 0.02 -20.36
N ASN A 112 -6.10 0.90 -20.68
CA ASN A 112 -5.37 0.92 -21.94
C ASN A 112 -3.94 1.46 -21.75
N ARG A 113 -3.16 1.54 -22.83
CA ARG A 113 -1.76 2.00 -22.79
C ARG A 113 -1.59 3.47 -22.38
N GLU A 114 -2.60 4.31 -22.57
CA GLU A 114 -2.55 5.74 -22.24
C GLU A 114 -2.78 6.00 -20.75
N ASN A 115 -3.64 5.20 -20.10
CA ASN A 115 -4.01 5.38 -18.69
C ASN A 115 -3.34 4.39 -17.71
N CYS A 116 -2.69 3.34 -18.19
CA CYS A 116 -2.09 2.32 -17.33
C CYS A 116 -1.04 2.87 -16.34
N GLY A 117 -0.20 3.81 -16.77
CA GLY A 117 0.76 4.49 -15.90
C GLY A 117 0.09 5.31 -14.80
N ALA A 118 -0.99 6.03 -15.13
CA ALA A 118 -1.77 6.81 -14.16
C ALA A 118 -2.47 5.91 -13.15
N LEU A 119 -3.09 4.82 -13.59
CA LEU A 119 -3.75 3.84 -12.71
C LEU A 119 -2.76 3.16 -11.76
N TYR A 120 -1.57 2.81 -12.25
CA TYR A 120 -0.50 2.23 -11.42
C TYR A 120 -0.05 3.18 -10.30
N ILE A 121 0.25 4.45 -10.65
CA ILE A 121 0.66 5.46 -9.68
C ILE A 121 -0.47 5.81 -8.71
N ALA A 122 -1.70 6.00 -9.22
CA ALA A 122 -2.86 6.30 -8.40
C ALA A 122 -3.10 5.20 -7.36
N THR A 123 -3.02 3.93 -7.75
CA THR A 123 -3.23 2.84 -6.79
C THR A 123 -2.12 2.75 -5.75
N THR A 124 -0.87 3.04 -6.15
CA THR A 124 0.24 3.13 -5.19
C THR A 124 -0.04 4.23 -4.16
N LEU A 125 -0.54 5.39 -4.58
CA LEU A 125 -0.93 6.48 -3.68
C LEU A 125 -2.13 6.11 -2.80
N VAL A 126 -3.10 5.35 -3.31
CA VAL A 126 -4.22 4.83 -2.50
C VAL A 126 -3.71 3.89 -1.40
N CYS A 127 -2.76 3.00 -1.72
CA CYS A 127 -2.15 2.13 -0.73
C CYS A 127 -1.43 2.95 0.34
N SER A 128 -0.59 3.91 -0.07
CA SER A 128 0.11 4.82 0.85
C SER A 128 -0.86 5.60 1.74
N TYR A 129 -1.97 6.10 1.19
CA TYR A 129 -3.02 6.78 1.95
C TYR A 129 -3.66 5.87 2.99
N SER A 130 -3.99 4.63 2.59
CA SER A 130 -4.64 3.65 3.46
C SER A 130 -3.76 3.29 4.64
N PHE A 131 -2.45 3.09 4.41
CA PHE A 131 -1.49 2.86 5.49
C PHE A 131 -1.27 4.12 6.35
N ALA A 132 -1.15 5.30 5.73
CA ALA A 132 -0.93 6.56 6.42
C ALA A 132 -2.10 6.97 7.33
N SER A 133 -3.32 6.55 7.00
CA SER A 133 -4.50 6.74 7.84
C SER A 133 -4.40 6.00 9.18
N GLY A 134 -3.48 5.02 9.26
CA GLY A 134 -3.21 4.21 10.43
C GLY A 134 -4.19 3.05 10.58
N PRO A 135 -3.83 2.02 11.36
CA PRO A 135 -4.70 0.87 11.58
C PRO A 135 -5.86 1.24 12.52
N SER A 136 -7.08 0.86 12.15
CA SER A 136 -8.23 0.87 13.06
C SER A 136 -8.22 -0.36 13.96
N PRO A 137 -8.84 -0.35 15.16
CA PRO A 137 -9.03 -1.56 15.94
C PRO A 137 -9.61 -2.70 15.08
N GLY A 138 -9.06 -3.91 15.19
CA GLY A 138 -9.50 -5.07 14.40
C GLY A 138 -8.89 -5.17 13.00
N HIS A 139 -8.03 -4.23 12.58
CA HIS A 139 -7.38 -4.25 11.27
C HIS A 139 -6.12 -5.14 11.27
N LEU A 140 -6.23 -6.31 10.62
CA LEU A 140 -5.15 -7.29 10.46
C LEU A 140 -4.55 -7.26 9.05
N LEU A 141 -4.09 -6.08 8.61
CA LEU A 141 -3.53 -5.83 7.28
C LEU A 141 -4.53 -6.02 6.12
N ILE A 142 -4.87 -7.26 5.79
CA ILE A 142 -5.70 -7.66 4.64
C ILE A 142 -7.20 -7.58 4.99
N ILE A 143 -7.52 -7.77 6.28
CA ILE A 143 -8.90 -7.75 6.75
C ILE A 143 -9.08 -6.75 7.89
N SER A 144 -10.28 -6.19 8.00
CA SER A 144 -10.74 -5.42 9.14
C SER A 144 -12.15 -5.89 9.51
N ASP A 145 -12.36 -6.30 10.76
CA ASP A 145 -13.64 -6.81 11.27
C ASP A 145 -14.30 -7.90 10.41
N GLY A 146 -13.48 -8.79 9.82
CA GLY A 146 -13.96 -9.90 8.97
C GLY A 146 -14.29 -9.50 7.53
N THR A 147 -14.06 -8.24 7.15
CA THR A 147 -14.17 -7.75 5.77
C THR A 147 -12.80 -7.52 5.17
N GLU A 148 -12.65 -7.72 3.86
CA GLU A 148 -11.42 -7.38 3.16
C GLU A 148 -11.31 -5.85 3.03
N VAL A 149 -10.11 -5.32 3.19
CA VAL A 149 -9.91 -3.87 3.11
C VAL A 149 -9.77 -3.41 1.66
N ALA A 150 -10.35 -2.25 1.36
CA ALA A 150 -10.48 -1.75 -0.01
C ALA A 150 -9.15 -1.63 -0.78
N TRP A 151 -8.02 -1.37 -0.10
CA TRP A 151 -6.73 -1.27 -0.79
C TRP A 151 -6.24 -2.61 -1.34
N VAL A 152 -6.65 -3.75 -0.77
CA VAL A 152 -6.30 -5.07 -1.29
C VAL A 152 -6.99 -5.34 -2.63
N GLU A 153 -8.27 -4.97 -2.74
CA GLU A 153 -9.02 -5.05 -4.01
C GLU A 153 -8.35 -4.17 -5.09
N LEU A 154 -7.93 -2.96 -4.72
CA LEU A 154 -7.23 -2.06 -5.63
C LEU A 154 -5.87 -2.61 -6.06
N LEU A 155 -5.13 -3.26 -5.16
CA LEU A 155 -3.89 -3.95 -5.52
C LEU A 155 -4.13 -5.10 -6.51
N ARG A 156 -5.24 -5.84 -6.38
CA ARG A 156 -5.65 -6.81 -7.42
C ARG A 156 -5.96 -6.11 -8.75
N GLY A 157 -6.51 -4.90 -8.71
CA GLY A 157 -6.61 -4.04 -9.90
C GLY A 157 -5.25 -3.74 -10.54
N VAL A 158 -4.24 -3.37 -9.74
CA VAL A 158 -2.86 -3.19 -10.23
C VAL A 158 -2.27 -4.47 -10.77
N LYS A 159 -2.63 -5.63 -10.21
CA LYS A 159 -2.20 -6.93 -10.75
C LYS A 159 -2.57 -7.08 -12.19
N MET A 160 -3.85 -6.89 -12.45
CA MET A 160 -4.40 -6.95 -13.79
C MET A 160 -3.69 -5.93 -14.70
N VAL A 161 -3.41 -4.71 -14.23
CA VAL A 161 -2.66 -3.72 -15.02
C VAL A 161 -1.26 -4.22 -15.39
N VAL A 162 -0.49 -4.69 -14.40
CA VAL A 162 0.89 -5.16 -14.60
C VAL A 162 0.93 -6.39 -15.52
N GLU A 163 0.04 -7.36 -15.30
CA GLU A 163 -0.03 -8.59 -16.10
C GLU A 163 -0.55 -8.35 -17.52
N THR A 164 -1.50 -7.42 -17.70
CA THR A 164 -2.09 -7.13 -19.02
C THR A 164 -1.23 -6.22 -19.87
N MET A 165 -0.64 -5.17 -19.28
CA MET A 165 0.08 -4.12 -20.02
C MET A 165 1.59 -4.31 -20.01
N GLY A 166 2.13 -4.91 -18.95
CA GLY A 166 3.57 -4.98 -18.70
C GLY A 166 4.17 -3.66 -18.21
N PHE A 167 5.28 -3.76 -17.49
CA PHE A 167 5.96 -2.60 -16.92
C PHE A 167 6.43 -1.59 -17.97
N GLU A 168 6.85 -2.04 -19.15
CA GLU A 168 7.27 -1.15 -20.24
C GLU A 168 6.18 -0.17 -20.66
N ALA A 169 4.92 -0.61 -20.72
CA ALA A 169 3.80 0.26 -21.04
C ALA A 169 3.47 1.19 -19.86
N ILE A 170 3.53 0.68 -18.63
CA ILE A 170 3.24 1.45 -17.40
C ILE A 170 4.20 2.65 -17.28
N PHE A 171 5.50 2.46 -17.50
CA PHE A 171 6.50 3.52 -17.39
C PHE A 171 6.88 4.14 -18.74
N ALA A 172 5.93 4.20 -19.68
CA ALA A 172 6.08 4.97 -20.91
C ALA A 172 5.77 6.47 -20.68
N GLY A 173 6.00 7.28 -21.71
CA GLY A 173 5.58 8.69 -21.74
C GLY A 173 6.17 9.52 -20.58
N ALA A 174 5.30 10.08 -19.73
CA ALA A 174 5.71 10.94 -18.62
C ALA A 174 6.47 10.21 -17.50
N LEU A 175 6.32 8.89 -17.39
CA LEU A 175 6.98 8.06 -16.39
C LEU A 175 8.32 7.48 -16.89
N ALA A 176 8.62 7.60 -18.18
CA ALA A 176 9.85 7.08 -18.77
C ALA A 176 11.12 7.79 -18.26
N PRO A 177 12.28 7.09 -18.23
CA PRO A 177 12.43 5.66 -18.46
C PRO A 177 11.92 4.83 -17.27
N MET A 178 11.72 3.52 -17.50
CA MET A 178 11.55 2.52 -16.44
C MET A 178 12.55 2.76 -15.31
N PRO A 179 12.12 2.77 -14.04
CA PRO A 179 13.05 2.78 -12.92
C PRO A 179 13.99 1.58 -13.02
N THR A 180 15.29 1.84 -13.02
CA THR A 180 16.29 0.77 -12.95
C THR A 180 16.40 0.33 -11.50
N GLU A 181 16.40 -0.97 -11.24
CA GLU A 181 16.79 -1.48 -9.92
C GLU A 181 18.21 -0.99 -9.63
N GLN A 182 18.34 -0.12 -8.63
CA GLN A 182 19.66 0.23 -8.14
C GLN A 182 20.22 -1.00 -7.41
N PRO A 183 21.48 -1.40 -7.68
CA PRO A 183 22.12 -2.44 -6.90
C PRO A 183 22.06 -2.06 -5.42
N PRO A 184 21.92 -3.04 -4.51
CA PRO A 184 21.94 -2.77 -3.07
C PRO A 184 23.14 -1.89 -2.76
N LYS A 185 22.92 -0.75 -2.10
CA LYS A 185 24.03 0.07 -1.63
C LYS A 185 24.80 -0.79 -0.63
N GLU A 186 26.00 -1.25 -1.01
CA GLU A 186 26.84 -2.05 -0.12
C GLU A 186 27.17 -1.18 1.10
N LEU A 187 26.59 -1.54 2.25
CA LEU A 187 26.90 -0.87 3.50
C LEU A 187 28.35 -1.20 3.85
N PRO A 188 29.16 -0.23 4.31
CA PRO A 188 30.51 -0.49 4.73
C PRO A 188 30.53 -1.54 5.86
N PRO A 189 31.59 -2.38 5.98
CA PRO A 189 31.67 -3.44 6.97
C PRO A 189 31.49 -2.99 8.43
N SER A 190 31.71 -1.71 8.73
CA SER A 190 31.50 -1.11 10.05
C SER A 190 30.03 -0.92 10.44
N GLU A 191 29.12 -0.92 9.47
CA GLU A 191 27.66 -0.85 9.67
C GLU A 191 27.02 -2.27 9.70
N MET A 192 27.79 -3.31 9.37
CA MET A 192 27.37 -4.73 9.37
C MET A 192 27.21 -5.35 10.77
N THR A 193 26.79 -4.57 11.78
CA THR A 193 26.37 -5.11 13.08
C THR A 193 25.01 -5.83 13.03
N GLU A 194 24.38 -5.90 11.86
CA GLU A 194 23.03 -6.42 11.69
C GLU A 194 22.99 -7.95 11.66
N ARG A 195 22.47 -8.52 12.74
CA ARG A 195 22.36 -9.97 12.95
C ARG A 195 21.40 -10.60 11.96
N VAL A 196 21.73 -11.82 11.54
CA VAL A 196 20.90 -12.66 10.67
C VAL A 196 19.49 -12.82 11.25
N VAL A 197 18.47 -12.60 10.43
CA VAL A 197 17.08 -12.92 10.77
C VAL A 197 16.88 -14.42 10.58
N LEU A 198 16.76 -15.17 11.68
CA LEU A 198 16.59 -16.63 11.66
C LEU A 198 15.11 -17.00 11.51
N TRP A 199 14.57 -16.83 10.30
CA TRP A 199 13.16 -17.07 10.00
C TRP A 199 12.85 -18.53 9.66
N GLU A 200 13.81 -19.31 9.16
CA GLU A 200 13.55 -20.69 8.69
C GLU A 200 12.99 -21.60 9.80
N PRO A 201 13.56 -21.63 11.03
CA PRO A 201 13.03 -22.49 12.08
C PRO A 201 11.63 -22.05 12.54
N ALA A 202 11.30 -20.76 12.42
CA ALA A 202 9.99 -20.25 12.81
C ALA A 202 8.91 -20.70 11.82
N LEU A 203 9.16 -20.55 10.51
CA LEU A 203 8.22 -21.03 9.49
C LEU A 203 8.11 -22.56 9.47
N GLN A 204 9.21 -23.29 9.69
CA GLN A 204 9.17 -24.75 9.74
C GLN A 204 8.26 -25.25 10.87
N ARG A 205 8.29 -24.61 12.05
CA ARG A 205 7.37 -24.99 13.15
C ARG A 205 5.90 -24.83 12.80
N ILE A 206 5.55 -23.83 11.98
CA ILE A 206 4.16 -23.65 11.50
C ILE A 206 3.83 -24.73 10.48
N ALA A 207 4.75 -25.00 9.54
CA ALA A 207 4.56 -26.05 8.53
C ALA A 207 4.36 -27.42 9.18
N ASP A 208 5.15 -27.77 10.20
CA ASP A 208 5.03 -29.02 10.95
C ASP A 208 3.67 -29.10 11.67
N LEU A 209 3.22 -28.00 12.27
CA LEU A 209 1.93 -27.93 12.94
C LEU A 209 0.76 -28.11 11.95
N VAL A 210 0.82 -27.45 10.80
CA VAL A 210 -0.16 -27.57 9.73
C VAL A 210 -0.21 -29.01 9.22
N ALA A 211 0.94 -29.64 8.98
CA ALA A 211 1.02 -31.00 8.45
C ALA A 211 0.37 -32.08 9.34
N VAL A 212 0.37 -31.88 10.67
CA VAL A 212 -0.23 -32.83 11.64
C VAL A 212 -1.66 -32.47 12.04
N SER A 213 -2.20 -31.34 11.58
CA SER A 213 -3.50 -30.80 12.03
C SER A 213 -4.72 -31.54 11.48
N ASN A 214 -4.58 -32.25 10.35
CA ASN A 214 -5.69 -32.77 9.53
C ASN A 214 -6.72 -31.70 9.13
N ASP A 215 -6.30 -30.43 9.06
CA ASP A 215 -7.17 -29.32 8.66
C ASP A 215 -7.51 -29.41 7.17
N PRO A 216 -8.78 -29.23 6.76
CA PRO A 216 -9.19 -29.33 5.36
C PRO A 216 -8.50 -28.30 4.45
N ASP A 217 -8.03 -27.18 5.00
CA ASP A 217 -7.38 -26.09 4.28
C ASP A 217 -5.84 -26.20 4.27
N THR A 218 -5.28 -27.35 4.65
CA THR A 218 -3.82 -27.59 4.71
C THR A 218 -3.09 -27.11 3.44
N GLY A 219 -3.62 -27.44 2.25
CA GLY A 219 -3.00 -27.02 0.99
C GLY A 219 -2.97 -25.50 0.76
N ILE A 220 -3.95 -24.77 1.30
CA ILE A 220 -4.00 -23.30 1.24
C ILE A 220 -2.88 -22.72 2.12
N TYR A 221 -2.68 -23.26 3.32
CA TYR A 221 -1.63 -22.83 4.23
C TYR A 221 -0.23 -23.15 3.71
N GLU A 222 -0.01 -24.35 3.16
CA GLU A 222 1.28 -24.77 2.57
C GLU A 222 1.71 -23.87 1.40
N LYS A 223 0.74 -23.48 0.56
CA LYS A 223 0.99 -22.55 -0.53
C LYS A 223 1.39 -21.16 -0.02
N MET A 224 0.64 -20.61 0.93
CA MET A 224 0.99 -19.29 1.51
C MET A 224 2.32 -19.32 2.27
N LEU A 225 2.66 -20.43 2.94
CA LEU A 225 3.98 -20.63 3.56
C LEU A 225 5.11 -20.63 2.53
N THR A 226 4.87 -21.19 1.33
CA THR A 226 5.82 -21.16 0.21
C THR A 226 6.04 -19.73 -0.29
N ASP A 227 4.96 -18.98 -0.50
CA ASP A 227 5.03 -17.57 -0.91
C ASP A 227 5.74 -16.70 0.13
N LEU A 228 5.45 -16.93 1.42
CA LEU A 228 6.09 -16.26 2.53
C LEU A 228 7.58 -16.60 2.63
N THR A 229 7.95 -17.87 2.44
CA THR A 229 9.35 -18.33 2.40
C THR A 229 10.14 -17.61 1.32
N SER A 230 9.59 -17.51 0.09
CA SER A 230 10.23 -16.76 -1.00
C SER A 230 10.42 -15.28 -0.63
N CYS A 231 9.42 -14.67 0.01
CA CYS A 231 9.50 -13.27 0.44
C CYS A 231 10.60 -13.05 1.49
N PHE A 232 10.71 -13.94 2.48
CA PHE A 232 11.79 -13.90 3.47
C PHE A 232 13.17 -14.10 2.83
N GLN A 233 13.32 -15.05 1.92
CA GLN A 233 14.60 -15.27 1.21
C GLN A 233 15.05 -14.03 0.42
N GLN A 234 14.12 -13.38 -0.28
CA GLN A 234 14.43 -12.17 -1.05
C GLN A 234 14.74 -10.96 -0.15
N THR A 235 14.10 -10.87 1.02
CA THR A 235 14.24 -9.73 1.94
C THR A 235 15.43 -9.90 2.89
N CYS A 236 15.52 -11.05 3.56
CA CYS A 236 16.45 -11.33 4.66
C CYS A 236 17.58 -12.30 4.28
N GLY A 237 17.52 -12.92 3.09
CA GLY A 237 18.43 -14.01 2.74
C GLY A 237 18.12 -15.29 3.51
N THR A 238 19.11 -16.16 3.61
CA THR A 238 19.03 -17.41 4.40
C THR A 238 20.04 -17.39 5.54
N ALA A 239 19.95 -18.34 6.46
CA ALA A 239 20.95 -18.52 7.51
C ALA A 239 22.38 -18.73 6.96
N LYS A 240 22.52 -19.25 5.73
CA LYS A 240 23.82 -19.47 5.06
C LYS A 240 24.28 -18.25 4.26
N GLU A 241 23.35 -17.51 3.68
CA GLU A 241 23.58 -16.35 2.83
C GLU A 241 22.66 -15.21 3.28
N PRO A 242 22.99 -14.56 4.42
CA PRO A 242 22.13 -13.54 5.00
C PRO A 242 22.18 -12.24 4.21
N ARG A 243 21.05 -11.53 4.17
CA ARG A 243 20.99 -10.13 3.73
C ARG A 243 20.90 -9.25 4.97
N HIS A 244 21.91 -8.40 5.14
CA HIS A 244 22.05 -7.51 6.30
C HIS A 244 21.39 -6.14 6.05
N ALA A 245 20.18 -6.13 5.50
CA ALA A 245 19.42 -4.88 5.33
C ALA A 245 18.31 -4.82 6.38
N ILE A 246 18.34 -3.80 7.26
CA ILE A 246 17.19 -3.49 8.16
C ILE A 246 15.93 -3.25 7.33
N ASP A 247 16.09 -2.49 6.25
CA ASP A 247 15.00 -1.95 5.46
C ASP A 247 14.63 -2.91 4.33
N GLY A 248 13.38 -3.35 4.36
CA GLY A 248 12.79 -4.21 3.34
C GLY A 248 12.36 -3.40 2.12
N LYS A 249 12.32 -4.06 0.96
CA LYS A 249 11.79 -3.49 -0.27
C LYS A 249 10.27 -3.60 -0.32
N MET A 250 9.59 -2.47 -0.53
CA MET A 250 8.11 -2.38 -0.56
C MET A 250 7.53 -3.31 -1.62
N GLU A 251 8.11 -3.31 -2.82
CA GLU A 251 7.68 -4.10 -3.97
C GLU A 251 7.76 -5.62 -3.73
N ILE A 252 8.73 -6.08 -2.92
CA ILE A 252 8.89 -7.49 -2.57
C ILE A 252 7.83 -7.89 -1.53
N ILE A 253 7.73 -7.11 -0.45
CA ILE A 253 6.93 -7.45 0.72
C ILE A 253 5.43 -7.26 0.45
N ILE A 254 5.04 -6.15 -0.15
CA ILE A 254 3.65 -5.95 -0.60
C ILE A 254 3.32 -6.88 -1.76
N GLY A 255 4.31 -7.23 -2.60
CA GLY A 255 4.16 -8.28 -3.61
C GLY A 255 3.73 -9.63 -3.01
N CYS A 256 4.20 -9.98 -1.81
CA CYS A 256 3.75 -11.18 -1.11
C CYS A 256 2.26 -11.09 -0.70
N VAL A 257 1.83 -9.96 -0.13
CA VAL A 257 0.42 -9.71 0.23
C VAL A 257 -0.49 -9.74 -0.99
N TYR A 258 -0.01 -9.16 -2.08
CA TYR A 258 -0.71 -9.08 -3.35
C TYR A 258 -0.89 -10.45 -4.02
N ARG A 259 0.02 -11.41 -3.80
CA ARG A 259 -0.07 -12.79 -4.32
C ARG A 259 -0.96 -13.70 -3.48
N THR A 260 -1.45 -13.22 -2.34
CA THR A 260 -2.36 -13.98 -1.49
C THR A 260 -3.67 -14.27 -2.23
N GLU A 261 -4.06 -15.54 -2.24
CA GLU A 261 -5.27 -16.03 -2.91
C GLU A 261 -6.52 -15.82 -2.07
N ASP A 262 -7.67 -15.75 -2.74
CA ASP A 262 -8.98 -15.48 -2.14
C ASP A 262 -9.32 -16.52 -1.05
N GLU A 263 -8.92 -17.78 -1.25
CA GLU A 263 -9.12 -18.87 -0.29
C GLU A 263 -8.35 -18.63 1.02
N PHE A 264 -7.12 -18.12 0.95
CA PHE A 264 -6.36 -17.75 2.15
C PHE A 264 -6.95 -16.51 2.82
N VAL A 265 -7.39 -15.52 2.04
CA VAL A 265 -8.10 -14.35 2.57
C VAL A 265 -9.38 -14.79 3.29
N GLN A 266 -10.12 -15.77 2.75
CA GLN A 266 -11.29 -16.32 3.42
C GLN A 266 -10.92 -16.99 4.75
N CYS A 267 -9.81 -17.73 4.81
CA CYS A 267 -9.33 -18.30 6.06
C CYS A 267 -8.99 -17.21 7.11
N LEU A 268 -8.47 -16.06 6.69
CA LEU A 268 -8.29 -14.90 7.57
C LEU A 268 -9.63 -14.31 8.04
N LYS A 269 -10.59 -14.13 7.13
CA LYS A 269 -11.95 -13.62 7.46
C LYS A 269 -12.63 -14.51 8.49
N ASP A 270 -12.48 -15.83 8.33
CA ASP A 270 -12.97 -16.86 9.25
C ASP A 270 -12.14 -16.98 10.54
N LYS A 271 -11.07 -16.20 10.66
CA LYS A 271 -10.14 -16.17 11.81
C LYS A 271 -9.53 -17.55 12.11
N LYS A 272 -9.25 -18.34 11.07
CA LYS A 272 -8.63 -19.67 11.24
C LYS A 272 -7.23 -19.54 11.84
N PRO A 273 -6.87 -20.40 12.80
CA PRO A 273 -5.66 -20.21 13.60
C PRO A 273 -4.38 -20.27 12.76
N PHE A 274 -4.28 -21.20 11.80
CA PHE A 274 -3.10 -21.32 10.94
C PHE A 274 -2.92 -20.14 9.99
N ALA A 275 -4.01 -19.59 9.44
CA ALA A 275 -3.95 -18.37 8.63
C ALA A 275 -3.42 -17.18 9.44
N LEU A 276 -3.91 -17.02 10.68
CA LEU A 276 -3.47 -15.97 11.59
C LEU A 276 -2.01 -16.15 12.01
N LEU A 277 -1.55 -17.38 12.24
CA LEU A 277 -0.14 -17.67 12.52
C LEU A 277 0.78 -17.29 11.35
N ILE A 278 0.39 -17.63 10.12
CA ILE A 278 1.15 -17.26 8.92
C ILE A 278 1.18 -15.74 8.77
N LEU A 279 0.04 -15.06 8.99
CA LEU A 279 -0.02 -13.60 9.00
C LEU A 279 0.91 -12.99 10.06
N ALA A 280 0.92 -13.51 11.29
CA ALA A 280 1.83 -13.02 12.34
C ALA A 280 3.31 -13.12 11.97
N HIS A 281 3.70 -14.08 11.13
CA HIS A 281 5.07 -14.19 10.63
C HIS A 281 5.33 -13.24 9.46
N LEU A 282 4.36 -13.03 8.56
CA LEU A 282 4.42 -11.98 7.53
C LEU A 282 4.60 -10.59 8.15
N VAL A 283 4.05 -10.34 9.34
CA VAL A 283 4.18 -9.07 10.05
C VAL A 283 5.62 -8.69 10.37
N VAL A 284 6.54 -9.67 10.49
CA VAL A 284 7.97 -9.38 10.63
C VAL A 284 8.55 -8.71 9.38
N LEU A 285 8.08 -9.09 8.20
CA LEU A 285 8.43 -8.40 6.95
C LEU A 285 7.79 -7.01 6.90
N ILE A 286 6.52 -6.88 7.31
CA ILE A 286 5.86 -5.57 7.44
C ILE A 286 6.65 -4.64 8.37
N LYS A 287 7.24 -5.17 9.45
CA LYS A 287 8.12 -4.39 10.35
C LYS A 287 9.32 -3.79 9.63
N LYS A 288 9.88 -4.52 8.67
CA LYS A 288 10.99 -4.03 7.82
C LYS A 288 10.57 -2.93 6.85
N LEU A 289 9.28 -2.64 6.68
CA LEU A 289 8.78 -1.52 5.88
C LEU A 289 8.55 -0.24 6.69
N GLU A 290 8.67 -0.26 8.02
CA GLU A 290 8.37 0.92 8.86
C GLU A 290 9.37 2.08 8.68
N TRP A 291 10.35 1.96 7.76
CA TRP A 291 11.20 3.09 7.38
C TRP A 291 10.41 4.06 6.49
N LEU A 292 9.37 3.55 5.83
CA LEU A 292 8.30 4.33 5.24
C LEU A 292 7.45 4.87 6.38
N TRP A 293 7.35 6.20 6.48
CA TRP A 293 6.66 6.85 7.58
C TRP A 293 5.22 6.34 7.80
N TYR A 294 4.50 6.05 6.72
CA TYR A 294 3.11 5.58 6.74
C TYR A 294 2.94 4.14 7.22
N MET A 295 4.02 3.35 7.29
CA MET A 295 4.00 1.98 7.80
C MET A 295 4.25 1.91 9.31
N THR A 296 4.70 3.01 9.94
CA THR A 296 5.05 3.05 11.36
C THR A 296 3.91 2.54 12.25
N GLY A 297 4.19 1.57 13.10
CA GLY A 297 3.23 1.04 14.09
C GLY A 297 2.28 -0.05 13.56
N TRP A 298 2.23 -0.29 12.25
CA TRP A 298 1.38 -1.34 11.68
C TRP A 298 1.76 -2.72 12.18
N ALA A 299 3.05 -3.03 12.27
CA ALA A 299 3.46 -4.38 12.63
C ALA A 299 3.04 -4.75 14.06
N SER A 300 3.27 -3.83 15.00
CA SER A 300 2.85 -4.00 16.39
C SER A 300 1.34 -4.09 16.53
N HIS A 301 0.58 -3.29 15.77
CA HIS A 301 -0.88 -3.36 15.77
C HIS A 301 -1.39 -4.73 15.30
N ILE A 302 -0.91 -5.21 14.15
CA ILE A 302 -1.38 -6.47 13.56
C ILE A 302 -1.00 -7.65 14.45
N LEU A 303 0.24 -7.72 14.94
CA LEU A 303 0.67 -8.81 15.81
C LEU A 303 -0.14 -8.84 17.12
N HIS A 304 -0.43 -7.68 17.69
CA HIS A 304 -1.28 -7.59 18.87
C HIS A 304 -2.69 -8.11 18.59
N GLY A 305 -3.31 -7.67 17.49
CA GLY A 305 -4.64 -8.15 17.08
C GLY A 305 -4.68 -9.66 16.85
N VAL A 306 -3.68 -10.22 16.15
CA VAL A 306 -3.57 -11.67 15.96
C VAL A 306 -3.44 -12.40 17.30
N ALA A 307 -2.58 -11.92 18.20
CA ALA A 307 -2.39 -12.54 19.51
C ALA A 307 -3.67 -12.54 20.37
N LEU A 308 -4.46 -11.47 20.30
CA LEU A 308 -5.75 -11.39 20.99
C LEU A 308 -6.76 -12.42 20.46
N ILE A 309 -6.77 -12.67 19.15
CA ILE A 309 -7.71 -13.61 18.52
C ILE A 309 -7.31 -15.06 18.78
N LEU A 310 -6.02 -15.37 18.67
CA LEU A 310 -5.50 -16.73 18.88
C LEU A 310 -5.50 -17.15 20.35
N GLY A 311 -5.41 -16.20 21.28
CA GLY A 311 -5.33 -16.51 22.71
C GLY A 311 -4.00 -17.17 23.12
N PRO A 312 -3.93 -17.74 24.33
CA PRO A 312 -2.68 -18.25 24.90
C PRO A 312 -2.17 -19.54 24.26
N ASP A 313 -3.04 -20.34 23.63
CA ASP A 313 -2.71 -21.68 23.12
C ASP A 313 -1.63 -21.66 22.04
N PHE A 314 -1.48 -20.54 21.33
CA PHE A 314 -0.52 -20.35 20.26
C PHE A 314 0.66 -19.43 20.65
N SER A 315 0.82 -19.10 21.93
CA SER A 315 1.82 -18.12 22.39
C SER A 315 3.26 -18.49 21.99
N GLU A 316 3.60 -19.79 22.03
CA GLU A 316 4.92 -20.30 21.63
C GLU A 316 5.22 -20.06 20.15
N TYR A 317 4.21 -20.15 19.27
CA TYR A 317 4.35 -19.87 17.84
C TYR A 317 4.45 -18.36 17.55
N LEU A 318 3.89 -17.52 18.43
CA LEU A 318 3.98 -16.06 18.34
C LEU A 318 5.23 -15.47 19.02
N ARG A 319 6.03 -16.30 19.70
CA ARG A 319 7.22 -15.86 20.42
C ARG A 319 8.27 -15.25 19.49
N TRP A 320 8.62 -15.96 18.42
CA TRP A 320 9.59 -15.47 17.44
C TRP A 320 9.20 -14.14 16.77
N PRO A 321 7.99 -13.98 16.19
CA PRO A 321 7.64 -12.71 15.56
C PRO A 321 7.58 -11.55 16.56
N ARG A 322 7.24 -11.81 17.83
CA ARG A 322 7.29 -10.79 18.90
C ARG A 322 8.73 -10.33 19.20
N GLU A 323 9.60 -11.29 19.50
CA GLU A 323 11.02 -11.03 19.81
C GLU A 323 11.71 -10.30 18.64
N GLU A 324 11.42 -10.71 17.41
CA GLU A 324 12.02 -10.13 16.20
C GLU A 324 11.52 -8.70 15.93
N ILE A 325 10.23 -8.41 16.15
CA ILE A 325 9.69 -7.03 16.02
C ILE A 325 10.28 -6.10 17.09
N GLU A 326 10.39 -6.59 18.33
CA GLU A 326 11.03 -5.84 19.43
C GLU A 326 12.49 -5.53 19.09
N ARG A 327 13.25 -6.52 18.59
CA ARG A 327 14.62 -6.33 18.13
C ARG A 327 14.74 -5.29 17.02
N LEU A 328 13.92 -5.39 15.97
CA LEU A 328 13.93 -4.43 14.86
C LEU A 328 13.59 -3.01 15.31
N ASN A 329 12.78 -2.83 16.36
CA ASN A 329 12.55 -1.52 16.97
C ASN A 329 13.82 -0.93 17.57
N GLU A 330 14.55 -1.73 18.35
CA GLU A 330 15.79 -1.31 19.02
C GLU A 330 16.86 -0.93 17.99
N GLU A 331 17.06 -1.74 16.96
CA GLU A 331 18.01 -1.48 15.87
C GLU A 331 17.71 -0.15 15.15
N ARG A 332 16.43 0.12 14.88
CA ARG A 332 15.99 1.39 14.26
C ARG A 332 16.22 2.60 15.15
N ILE A 333 16.01 2.47 16.46
CA ILE A 333 16.28 3.55 17.42
C ILE A 333 17.79 3.84 17.45
N HIS A 334 18.62 2.81 17.49
CA HIS A 334 20.08 2.97 17.47
C HIS A 334 20.57 3.63 16.18
N LYS A 335 20.06 3.22 15.01
CA LYS A 335 20.40 3.84 13.71
C LYS A 335 20.03 5.33 13.68
N LYS A 336 18.85 5.71 14.17
CA LYS A 336 18.46 7.13 14.25
C LYS A 336 19.38 7.95 15.17
N GLN A 337 19.83 7.37 16.27
CA GLN A 337 20.75 8.03 17.21
C GLN A 337 22.16 8.19 16.61
N SER A 338 22.67 7.19 15.88
CA SER A 338 23.96 7.30 15.19
C SER A 338 23.94 8.35 14.08
N ASP A 339 22.86 8.37 13.28
CA ASP A 339 22.72 9.31 12.17
C ASP A 339 22.60 10.76 12.67
N SER A 340 21.94 10.97 13.81
CA SER A 340 21.80 12.28 14.45
C SER A 340 23.09 12.78 15.11
N SER A 341 24.04 11.88 15.43
CA SER A 341 25.31 12.22 16.06
C SER A 341 26.43 12.55 15.05
N ASN A 342 26.22 12.21 13.77
CA ASN A 342 27.15 12.44 12.67
C ASN A 342 26.82 13.68 11.80
N ASN A 343 25.74 14.40 12.11
CA ASN A 343 25.33 15.67 11.49
C ASN A 343 25.56 16.86 12.43
#